data_AF-A0A1M5DT40-F1
#
_entry.id   AF-A0A1M5DT40-F1
#
_cell.length_a   1.000
_cell.length_b   1.000
_cell.length_c   1.000
_cell.angle_alpha   90.00
_cell.angle_beta   90.00
_cell.angle_gamma   90.00
#
_symmetry.space_group_name_H-M   'P 1'
#
loop_
_entity.id
_entity.type
_entity.pdbx_description
1 polymer ?
#
loop_
_entity_poly.entity_id
_entity_poly.type
_entity_poly.pdbx_seq_one_letter_code
_entity_poly.pdbx_strand_id
1 'polypeptide(L)' 'MKIKEILEKLDSENNYIGFQLSKRNGLINTTWLLYKKDLAYYFFDINQKIEFEDNYKYSTIELLNELEKASFEIELSIN' A
#
# COMPACT_ATOMS: atom_id res chain seq x y z
N MET A 1 0.29 11.41 3.23
CA MET A 1 1.59 10.72 3.24
C MET A 1 1.97 10.30 1.83
N LYS A 2 3.25 10.38 1.49
CA LYS A 2 3.80 9.85 0.25
C LYS A 2 4.03 8.35 0.37
N ILE A 3 3.98 7.65 -0.76
CA ILE A 3 4.19 6.20 -0.79
C ILE A 3 5.53 5.80 -0.15
N LYS A 4 6.59 6.60 -0.34
CA LYS A 4 7.90 6.38 0.29
C LYS A 4 7.81 6.30 1.82
N GLU A 5 7.12 7.24 2.45
CA GLU A 5 6.96 7.29 3.92
C GLU A 5 6.17 6.07 4.44
N ILE A 6 5.21 5.60 3.64
CA ILE A 6 4.39 4.44 3.98
C ILE A 6 5.21 3.15 3.91
N LEU A 7 6.06 3.01 2.89
CA LEU A 7 6.97 1.87 2.76
C LEU A 7 8.02 1.85 3.87
N GLU A 8 8.59 3.01 4.21
CA GLU A 8 9.51 3.15 5.35
C GLU A 8 8.86 2.71 6.66
N LYS A 9 7.58 3.05 6.89
CA LYS A 9 6.82 2.56 8.04
C LYS A 9 6.62 1.04 8.02
N LEU A 10 6.19 0.47 6.91
CA LEU A 10 6.06 -1.00 6.77
C LEU A 10 7.39 -1.74 6.97
N ASP A 11 8.50 -1.09 6.65
CA ASP A 11 9.83 -1.69 6.81
C ASP A 11 10.39 -1.59 8.21
N SER A 12 10.08 -0.51 8.93
CA SER A 12 10.64 -0.23 10.25
C SER A 12 9.77 -0.74 11.40
N GLU A 13 8.45 -0.83 11.19
CA GLU A 13 7.50 -1.18 12.23
C GLU A 13 7.08 -2.66 12.10
N ASN A 14 7.72 -3.55 12.87
CA ASN A 14 7.36 -4.97 12.94
C ASN A 14 5.96 -5.26 13.50
N ASN A 15 5.21 -4.22 13.88
CA ASN A 15 3.88 -4.35 14.46
C ASN A 15 2.78 -4.48 13.42
N TYR A 16 3.04 -4.07 12.16
CA TYR A 16 2.02 -3.99 11.12
C TYR A 16 2.48 -4.78 9.89
N ILE A 17 1.59 -5.60 9.34
CA ILE A 17 1.82 -6.33 8.07
C ILE A 17 1.25 -5.57 6.86
N GLY A 18 0.51 -4.48 7.08
CA GLY A 18 -0.06 -3.69 6.00
C GLY A 18 -0.78 -2.41 6.45
N PHE A 19 -1.21 -1.62 5.47
CA PHE A 19 -2.01 -0.42 5.63
C PHE A 19 -3.16 -0.40 4.63
N GLN A 20 -4.32 0.06 5.08
CA GLN A 20 -5.37 0.55 4.21
C GLN A 20 -5.09 2.01 3.88
N LEU A 21 -4.96 2.30 2.59
CA LEU A 21 -4.64 3.62 2.05
C LEU A 21 -5.85 4.19 1.33
N SER A 22 -6.17 5.45 1.56
CA SER A 22 -7.19 6.17 0.80
C SER A 22 -6.57 7.34 0.03
N LYS A 23 -7.16 7.68 -1.11
CA LYS A 23 -6.87 8.92 -1.84
C LYS A 23 -8.19 9.54 -2.26
N ARG A 24 -8.41 10.76 -1.79
CA ARG A 24 -9.52 11.58 -2.24
C ARG A 24 -9.16 12.33 -3.52
N ASN A 25 -9.96 12.17 -4.57
CA ASN A 25 -9.88 12.96 -5.78
C ASN A 25 -11.21 13.69 -6.01
N GLY A 26 -11.38 14.81 -5.31
CA GLY A 26 -12.62 15.58 -5.29
C GLY A 26 -13.76 14.82 -4.58
N LEU A 27 -14.76 14.39 -5.35
CA LEU A 27 -15.94 13.65 -4.89
C LEU A 27 -15.69 12.13 -4.77
N ILE A 28 -14.69 11.61 -5.47
CA ILE A 28 -14.39 10.19 -5.50
C ILE A 28 -13.34 9.88 -4.44
N ASN A 29 -13.61 8.88 -3.62
CA ASN A 29 -12.62 8.27 -2.75
C ASN A 29 -12.20 6.92 -3.35
N THR A 30 -10.92 6.66 -3.38
CA THR A 30 -10.40 5.36 -3.80
C THR A 30 -9.56 4.79 -2.66
N THR A 31 -9.75 3.51 -2.37
CA THR A 31 -9.15 2.83 -1.23
C THR A 31 -8.41 1.61 -1.71
N TRP A 32 -7.19 1.45 -1.21
CA TRP A 32 -6.30 0.34 -1.51
C TRP A 32 -5.78 -0.29 -0.23
N LEU A 33 -5.24 -1.48 -0.39
CA LEU A 33 -4.54 -2.22 0.64
C LEU A 33 -3.09 -2.40 0.20
N LEU A 34 -2.15 -1.99 1.05
CA LEU A 34 -0.73 -2.21 0.86
C LEU A 34 -0.24 -3.14 1.96
N TYR A 35 0.20 -4.33 1.58
CA TYR A 35 0.78 -5.31 2.50
C TYR A 35 2.28 -5.43 2.28
N LYS A 36 2.98 -5.77 3.36
CA LYS A 36 4.33 -6.32 3.31
C LYS A 36 4.27 -7.75 3.79
N LYS A 37 4.75 -8.68 2.96
CA LYS A 37 4.89 -10.08 3.32
C LYS A 37 6.26 -10.57 2.86
N ASP A 38 7.01 -11.12 3.81
CA ASP A 38 8.42 -11.48 3.63
C ASP A 38 9.25 -10.27 3.14
N LEU A 39 9.83 -10.36 1.94
CA LEU A 39 10.63 -9.30 1.30
C LEU A 39 9.89 -8.62 0.14
N ALA A 40 8.56 -8.74 0.10
CA ALA A 40 7.72 -8.31 -1.01
C ALA A 40 6.58 -7.41 -0.55
N TYR A 41 6.21 -6.46 -1.40
CA TYR A 41 5.00 -5.66 -1.21
C TYR A 41 3.89 -6.16 -2.12
N TYR A 42 2.66 -6.01 -1.65
CA TYR A 42 1.47 -6.36 -2.41
C TYR A 42 0.48 -5.22 -2.32
N PHE A 43 -0.05 -4.81 -3.46
CA PHE A 43 -0.97 -3.69 -3.57
C PHE A 43 -2.26 -4.14 -4.22
N PHE A 44 -3.39 -3.88 -3.55
CA PHE A 44 -4.70 -4.34 -3.98
C PHE A 44 -5.71 -3.19 -3.90
N ASP A 45 -6.69 -3.17 -4.81
CA ASP A 45 -7.91 -2.40 -4.57
C ASP A 45 -8.69 -3.03 -3.41
N ILE A 46 -9.37 -2.23 -2.58
CA ILE A 46 -10.15 -2.72 -1.43
C ILE A 46 -11.24 -3.74 -1.85
N ASN A 47 -11.72 -3.65 -3.09
CA ASN A 47 -12.77 -4.53 -3.62
C ASN A 47 -12.20 -5.79 -4.28
N GLN A 48 -10.86 -5.91 -4.39
CA GLN A 48 -10.21 -7.05 -4.99
C GLN A 48 -10.08 -8.19 -3.99
N LYS A 49 -10.20 -9.44 -4.46
CA LYS A 49 -9.82 -10.61 -3.66
C LYS A 49 -8.32 -10.56 -3.38
N ILE A 50 -7.94 -10.68 -2.10
CA ILE A 50 -6.54 -10.63 -1.66
C ILE A 50 -5.91 -12.01 -1.86
N GLU A 51 -4.97 -12.09 -2.79
CA GLU A 51 -4.18 -13.30 -3.06
C GLU A 51 -2.71 -12.91 -3.16
N PHE A 52 -1.86 -13.50 -2.32
CA PHE A 52 -0.43 -13.20 -2.27
C PHE A 52 0.33 -14.04 -3.30
N GLU A 53 0.03 -13.80 -4.57
CA GLU A 53 0.68 -14.44 -5.71
C GLU A 53 1.69 -13.50 -6.38
N ASP A 54 2.64 -14.07 -7.13
CA ASP A 54 3.69 -13.29 -7.80
C ASP A 54 3.14 -12.23 -8.77
N ASN A 55 1.93 -12.43 -9.31
CA ASN A 55 1.26 -11.46 -10.19
C ASN A 55 0.85 -10.16 -9.48
N TYR A 56 0.75 -10.18 -8.15
CA TYR A 56 0.37 -9.03 -7.32
C TYR A 56 1.55 -8.47 -6.51
N LYS A 57 2.74 -9.01 -6.77
CA LYS A 57 3.97 -8.62 -6.09
C LYS A 57 4.57 -7.41 -6.76
N TYR A 58 4.91 -6.43 -5.95
CA TYR A 58 5.60 -5.24 -6.36
C TYR A 58 6.93 -5.11 -5.61
N SER A 59 7.95 -4.65 -6.33
CA SER A 59 9.15 -4.10 -5.75
C SER A 59 8.91 -2.67 -5.24
N THR A 60 9.78 -2.22 -4.33
CA THR A 60 9.79 -0.82 -3.87
C THR A 60 9.85 0.15 -5.05
N ILE A 61 10.67 -0.14 -6.07
CA ILE A 61 10.88 0.75 -7.22
C ILE A 61 9.59 0.87 -8.05
N GLU A 62 8.88 -0.22 -8.27
CA GLU A 62 7.61 -0.21 -9.00
C GLU A 62 6.56 0.61 -8.27
N LEU A 63 6.38 0.40 -6.96
CA LEU A 63 5.44 1.21 -6.17
C LEU A 63 5.82 2.68 -6.14
N LEU A 64 7.11 2.99 -6.01
CA LEU A 64 7.58 4.37 -6.06
C LEU A 64 7.27 5.01 -7.41
N ASN A 65 7.53 4.33 -8.53
CA ASN A 65 7.30 4.87 -9.87
C ASN A 65 5.79 5.05 -10.16
N GLU A 66 4.96 4.07 -9.83
CA GLU A 66 3.52 4.12 -10.09
C GLU A 66 2.81 5.14 -9.19
N LEU A 67 3.25 5.27 -7.94
CA LEU A 67 2.54 6.04 -6.91
C LEU A 67 3.28 7.31 -6.47
N GLU A 68 4.40 7.68 -7.11
CA GLU A 68 5.26 8.82 -6.74
C GLU A 68 4.48 10.13 -6.54
N LYS A 69 3.61 10.40 -7.52
CA LYS A 69 2.83 11.63 -7.60
C LYS A 69 1.57 11.57 -6.75
N ALA A 70 1.20 10.39 -6.27
CA ALA A 70 0.05 10.23 -5.39
C ALA A 70 0.39 10.67 -3.96
N SER A 71 -0.66 11.04 -3.24
CA SER A 71 -0.62 11.30 -1.81
C SER A 71 -1.78 10.51 -1.21
N PHE A 72 -1.49 9.76 -0.14
CA PHE A 72 -2.44 8.86 0.49
C PHE A 72 -2.67 9.25 1.94
N GLU A 73 -3.82 8.89 2.46
CA GLU A 73 -4.13 8.89 3.89
C GLU A 73 -4.10 7.43 4.37
N ILE A 74 -3.49 7.16 5.53
CA ILE A 74 -3.56 5.84 6.16
C ILE A 74 -4.86 5.83 6.96
N GLU A 75 -5.83 5.02 6.52
CA GLU A 75 -7.11 4.85 7.20
C GLU A 75 -6.97 3.91 8.39
N LEU A 76 -6.31 2.77 8.17
CA LEU A 76 -6.19 1.67 9.12
C LEU A 76 -4.83 0.98 8.96
N SER A 77 -4.22 0.62 10.08
CA SER A 77 -3.10 -0.31 10.13
C SER A 77 -3.60 -1.74 10.24
N ILE A 78 -2.89 -2.68 9.60
CA ILE A 78 -3.28 -4.08 9.51
C ILE A 78 -2.18 -4.93 10.15
N ASN A 79 -2.56 -5.84 11.05
CA ASN A 79 -1.67 -6.73 11.80
C ASN A 79 -1.83 -8.19 11.38
#